data_AF-A0AAD2TJW0-F1
#
_entry.id   AF-A0AAD2TJW0-F1
#
_cell.length_a   1.000
_cell.length_b   1.000
_cell.length_c   1.000
_cell.angle_alpha   90.00
_cell.angle_beta   90.00
_cell.angle_gamma   90.00
#
_symmetry.space_group_name_H-M   'P 1'
#
loop_
_entity.id
_entity.type
_entity.pdbx_description
1 polymer ?
#
loop_
_entity_poly.entity_id
_entity_poly.type
_entity_poly.pdbx_seq_one_letter_code
_entity_poly.pdbx_strand_id
1 'polypeptide(L)'
;MKVDFNQIKTTISLPDFLLELGWKIVEGSSNSCPKMSNGTHTIVIKRNSQNQYTYWDVHSDSVRGRSIMDLMQEHLFETTGKMPSLREVGEILQNYINTNRITTPEKSRYEVGNTSMRADELQFYLSQLQPYKGNYLQKRGILKESIESRFFKDTFFIREVKNKGSVYRNVCIKMYNENGVQAISQRNETFKGIIGGKFDCLATSNHDKSRPIDILYIGESFIDCISHYQLRHSGNDLNLVYVSTEGTFTEGQMRLLRLILDKNQVKELRSIFDNDKQGHKYTLWLHRYFHGDTTDVESLSNDELRNKVRKLKNVELSENKDWNDDLKISCGICSSTEDGQ
;
A
#
# COMPACT_ATOMS: atom_id res chain seq x y z
N MET A 1 0.74 -41.61 4.10
CA MET A 1 -0.24 -40.72 4.77
C MET A 1 -0.94 -39.85 3.73
N LYS A 2 -2.25 -39.59 3.86
CA LYS A 2 -2.94 -38.63 2.98
C LYS A 2 -2.68 -37.23 3.53
N VAL A 3 -2.08 -36.36 2.71
CA VAL A 3 -1.80 -34.96 3.05
C VAL A 3 -2.98 -34.12 2.58
N ASP A 4 -3.57 -33.33 3.46
CA ASP A 4 -4.59 -32.35 3.11
C ASP A 4 -4.00 -30.93 3.18
N PHE A 5 -3.55 -30.44 2.03
CA PHE A 5 -2.95 -29.11 1.92
C PHE A 5 -3.91 -27.99 2.30
N ASN A 6 -5.23 -28.16 2.11
CA ASN A 6 -6.18 -27.13 2.48
C ASN A 6 -6.32 -27.07 4.00
N GLN A 7 -6.47 -28.23 4.65
CA GLN A 7 -6.50 -28.33 6.11
C GLN A 7 -5.25 -27.70 6.75
N ILE A 8 -4.06 -28.02 6.23
CA ILE A 8 -2.80 -27.45 6.74
C ILE A 8 -2.81 -25.93 6.70
N LYS A 9 -3.30 -25.34 5.60
CA LYS A 9 -3.32 -23.89 5.39
C LYS A 9 -4.41 -23.17 6.19
N THR A 10 -5.41 -23.88 6.72
CA THR A 10 -6.53 -23.28 7.46
C THR A 10 -6.47 -23.54 8.97
N THR A 11 -5.98 -24.70 9.39
CA THR A 11 -6.13 -25.20 10.76
C THR A 11 -4.98 -24.80 11.68
N ILE A 12 -3.79 -24.54 11.13
CA ILE A 12 -2.65 -24.03 11.90
C ILE A 12 -2.72 -22.50 11.92
N SER A 13 -2.77 -21.90 13.10
CA SER A 13 -2.61 -20.44 13.22
C SER A 13 -1.20 -20.05 12.82
N LEU A 14 -1.05 -19.43 11.65
CA LEU A 14 0.26 -19.05 11.11
C LEU A 14 1.04 -18.10 12.04
N PRO A 15 0.44 -17.05 12.65
CA PRO A 15 1.17 -16.20 13.59
C PRO A 15 1.73 -16.97 14.79
N ASP A 16 0.95 -17.87 15.38
CA ASP A 16 1.38 -18.65 16.55
C ASP A 16 2.46 -19.67 16.18
N PHE A 17 2.32 -20.34 15.04
CA PHE A 17 3.34 -21.23 14.50
C PHE A 17 4.68 -20.50 14.28
N LEU A 18 4.64 -19.25 13.79
CA LEU A 18 5.85 -18.47 13.57
C LEU A 18 6.51 -18.02 14.87
N LEU A 19 5.74 -17.74 15.92
CA LEU A 19 6.29 -17.50 17.25
C LEU A 19 7.05 -18.73 17.76
N GLU A 20 6.53 -19.95 17.53
CA GLU A 20 7.23 -21.19 17.87
C GLU A 20 8.55 -21.35 17.11
N LEU A 21 8.62 -20.85 15.87
CA LEU A 21 9.85 -20.79 15.06
C LEU A 21 10.77 -19.60 15.42
N GLY A 22 10.43 -18.81 16.43
CA GLY A 22 11.26 -17.69 16.91
C GLY A 22 11.07 -16.36 16.18
N TRP A 23 10.07 -16.23 15.31
CA TRP A 23 9.69 -14.95 14.72
C TRP A 23 9.13 -14.02 15.80
N LYS A 24 9.25 -12.71 15.58
CA LYS A 24 8.81 -11.67 16.52
C LYS A 24 7.75 -10.78 15.89
N ILE A 25 6.83 -10.28 16.70
CA ILE A 25 5.85 -9.27 16.28
C ILE A 25 6.58 -7.94 16.06
N VAL A 26 6.27 -7.28 14.95
CA VAL A 26 6.81 -5.96 14.60
C VAL A 26 5.93 -4.87 15.22
N GLU A 27 6.55 -3.76 15.63
CA GLU A 27 5.84 -2.58 16.13
C GLU A 27 4.80 -2.06 15.12
N GLY A 28 3.64 -1.61 15.62
CA GLY A 28 2.52 -1.20 14.78
C GLY A 28 1.70 -2.34 14.16
N SER A 29 2.02 -3.60 14.47
CA SER A 29 1.22 -4.78 14.09
C SER A 29 -0.14 -4.79 14.80
N SER A 30 -1.19 -5.23 14.10
CA SER A 30 -2.52 -5.47 14.68
C SER A 30 -2.90 -6.94 14.68
N ASN A 31 -3.80 -7.36 15.56
CA ASN A 31 -4.26 -8.76 15.60
C ASN A 31 -4.94 -9.20 14.29
N SER A 32 -5.58 -8.27 13.58
CA SER A 32 -6.25 -8.53 12.29
C SER A 32 -5.33 -8.45 11.08
N CYS A 33 -4.10 -8.01 11.27
CA CYS A 33 -3.08 -7.91 10.24
C CYS A 33 -1.68 -8.13 10.85
N PRO A 34 -1.38 -9.32 11.40
CA PRO A 34 -0.12 -9.53 12.10
C PRO A 34 1.07 -9.29 11.18
N LYS A 35 2.01 -8.46 11.63
CA LYS A 35 3.30 -8.21 10.97
C LYS A 35 4.40 -8.84 11.81
N MET A 36 5.20 -9.73 11.22
CA MET A 36 6.18 -10.53 11.92
C MET A 36 7.54 -10.50 11.21
N SER A 37 8.63 -10.60 11.96
CA SER A 37 9.99 -10.64 11.44
C SER A 37 10.86 -11.68 12.12
N ASN A 38 11.77 -12.29 11.37
CA ASN A 38 12.85 -13.14 11.90
C ASN A 38 14.23 -12.42 11.88
N GLY A 39 14.25 -11.11 11.63
CA GLY A 39 15.47 -10.30 11.48
C GLY A 39 15.95 -10.15 10.03
N THR A 40 15.60 -11.09 9.15
CA THR A 40 15.93 -11.02 7.71
C THR A 40 14.71 -10.64 6.89
N HIS A 41 13.60 -11.33 7.12
CA HIS A 41 12.33 -11.12 6.45
C HIS A 41 11.36 -10.40 7.37
N THR A 42 10.48 -9.60 6.77
CA THR A 42 9.35 -9.00 7.48
C THR A 42 8.08 -9.26 6.70
N ILE A 43 7.22 -10.14 7.24
CA ILE A 43 6.01 -10.57 6.55
C ILE A 43 4.75 -10.00 7.19
N VAL A 44 3.70 -9.87 6.38
CA VAL A 44 2.34 -9.55 6.85
C VAL A 44 1.45 -10.73 6.57
N ILE A 45 0.68 -11.14 7.57
CA ILE A 45 -0.17 -12.33 7.55
C ILE A 45 -1.63 -11.93 7.32
N LYS A 46 -2.30 -12.63 6.40
CA LYS A 46 -3.72 -12.46 6.07
C LYS A 46 -4.38 -13.78 5.74
N ARG A 47 -5.71 -13.79 5.69
CA ARG A 47 -6.46 -14.90 5.09
C ARG A 47 -6.92 -14.56 3.68
N ASN A 48 -6.88 -15.52 2.77
CA ASN A 48 -7.44 -15.38 1.43
C ASN A 48 -8.94 -15.70 1.39
N SER A 49 -9.56 -15.63 0.20
CA SER A 49 -10.99 -15.93 0.00
C SER A 49 -11.39 -17.37 0.34
N GLN A 50 -10.43 -18.30 0.36
CA GLN A 50 -10.61 -19.69 0.81
C GLN A 50 -10.35 -19.86 2.32
N ASN A 51 -10.21 -18.76 3.06
CA ASN A 51 -9.93 -18.72 4.49
C ASN A 51 -8.56 -19.33 4.87
N GLN A 52 -7.67 -19.53 3.90
CA GLN A 52 -6.32 -20.03 4.12
C GLN A 52 -5.40 -18.89 4.58
N TYR A 53 -4.51 -19.18 5.52
CA TYR A 53 -3.43 -18.26 5.87
C TYR A 53 -2.47 -18.10 4.70
N THR A 54 -2.23 -16.84 4.37
CA THR A 54 -1.24 -16.41 3.40
C THR A 54 -0.41 -15.28 3.96
N TYR A 55 0.77 -15.06 3.41
CA TYR A 55 1.61 -13.94 3.74
C TYR A 55 2.24 -13.31 2.50
N TRP A 56 2.83 -12.14 2.70
CA TRP A 56 3.77 -11.51 1.76
C TRP A 56 4.85 -10.81 2.57
N ASP A 57 6.04 -10.64 1.97
CA ASP A 57 7.13 -9.86 2.55
C ASP A 57 6.92 -8.39 2.19
N VAL A 58 7.08 -7.50 3.17
CA VAL A 58 6.90 -6.06 2.96
C VAL A 58 7.99 -5.45 2.08
N HIS A 59 9.10 -6.15 1.88
CA HIS A 59 10.23 -5.74 1.05
C HIS A 59 10.30 -6.50 -0.28
N SER A 60 9.41 -7.48 -0.51
CA SER A 60 9.36 -8.22 -1.77
C SER A 60 7.96 -8.73 -2.10
N ASP A 61 7.39 -8.24 -3.19
CA ASP A 61 6.10 -8.73 -3.70
C ASP A 61 6.19 -10.13 -4.35
N SER A 62 7.40 -10.65 -4.63
CA SER A 62 7.58 -11.97 -5.25
C SER A 62 7.09 -13.14 -4.39
N VAL A 63 6.92 -12.90 -3.08
CA VAL A 63 6.49 -13.92 -2.10
C VAL A 63 5.04 -13.76 -1.68
N ARG A 64 4.25 -12.95 -2.40
CA ARG A 64 2.84 -12.71 -2.10
C ARG A 64 1.97 -13.94 -2.33
N GLY A 65 1.09 -14.22 -1.37
CA GLY A 65 0.15 -15.34 -1.44
C GLY A 65 0.73 -16.68 -1.01
N ARG A 66 1.98 -16.69 -0.56
CA ARG A 66 2.62 -17.86 0.04
C ARG A 66 1.97 -18.23 1.36
N SER A 67 2.12 -19.48 1.74
CA SER A 67 1.45 -20.10 2.87
C SER A 67 2.47 -20.77 3.80
N ILE A 68 1.98 -21.32 4.91
CA ILE A 68 2.82 -22.11 5.84
C ILE A 68 3.65 -23.20 5.13
N MET A 69 3.17 -23.72 4.00
CA MET A 69 3.88 -24.69 3.18
C MET A 69 5.20 -24.15 2.64
N ASP A 70 5.15 -22.95 2.06
CA ASP A 70 6.32 -22.28 1.48
C ASP A 70 7.33 -21.92 2.57
N LEU A 71 6.84 -21.41 3.69
CA LEU A 71 7.66 -21.01 4.82
C LEU A 71 8.38 -22.21 5.43
N MET A 72 7.68 -23.33 5.62
CA MET A 72 8.29 -24.54 6.15
C MET A 72 9.28 -25.16 5.15
N GLN A 73 9.02 -25.06 3.85
CA GLN A 73 9.97 -25.50 2.82
C GLN A 73 11.29 -24.73 2.91
N GLU A 74 11.22 -23.39 3.06
CA GLU A 74 12.39 -22.52 3.23
C GLU A 74 13.11 -22.79 4.56
N HIS A 75 12.36 -22.86 5.65
CA HIS A 75 12.93 -23.16 6.97
C HIS A 75 13.69 -24.49 7.00
N LEU A 76 13.14 -25.54 6.37
CA LEU A 76 13.81 -26.83 6.25
C LEU A 76 15.06 -26.75 5.35
N PHE A 77 15.00 -25.99 4.26
CA PHE A 77 16.18 -25.77 3.42
C PHE A 77 17.29 -25.05 4.19
N GLU A 78 16.97 -23.99 4.94
CA GLU A 78 17.94 -23.24 5.75
C GLU A 78 18.56 -24.10 6.86
N THR A 79 17.77 -24.97 7.50
CA THR A 79 18.24 -25.79 8.62
C THR A 79 18.96 -27.06 8.20
N THR A 80 18.59 -27.65 7.05
CA THR A 80 19.11 -28.95 6.60
C THR A 80 20.03 -28.86 5.37
N GLY A 81 20.04 -27.73 4.67
CA GLY A 81 20.75 -27.54 3.41
C GLY A 81 20.12 -28.26 2.20
N LYS A 82 19.00 -28.96 2.37
CA LYS A 82 18.32 -29.72 1.30
C LYS A 82 16.92 -29.21 1.10
N MET A 83 16.56 -28.91 -0.16
CA MET A 83 15.23 -28.44 -0.52
C MET A 83 14.23 -29.60 -0.44
N PRO A 84 13.25 -29.59 0.49
CA PRO A 84 12.24 -30.63 0.56
C PRO A 84 11.17 -30.39 -0.51
N SER A 85 10.52 -31.46 -0.95
CA SER A 85 9.31 -31.39 -1.75
C SER A 85 8.12 -30.88 -0.94
N LEU A 86 7.12 -30.30 -1.62
CA LEU A 86 5.87 -29.89 -0.96
C LEU A 86 5.15 -31.05 -0.26
N ARG A 87 5.33 -32.27 -0.76
CA ARG A 87 4.76 -33.47 -0.12
C ARG A 87 5.44 -33.78 1.20
N GLU A 88 6.78 -33.74 1.27
CA GLU A 88 7.52 -33.95 2.52
C GLU A 88 7.15 -32.89 3.56
N VAL A 89 7.07 -31.62 3.15
CA VAL A 89 6.60 -30.53 4.02
C VAL A 89 5.18 -30.80 4.51
N GLY A 90 4.30 -31.23 3.59
CA GLY A 90 2.91 -31.54 3.92
C GLY A 90 2.78 -32.69 4.91
N GLU A 91 3.61 -33.73 4.81
CA GLU A 91 3.64 -34.83 5.77
C GLU A 91 4.13 -34.38 7.15
N ILE A 92 5.15 -33.51 7.22
CA ILE A 92 5.63 -32.92 8.47
C ILE A 92 4.54 -32.08 9.15
N LEU A 93 3.89 -31.18 8.41
CA LEU A 93 2.84 -30.33 8.95
C LEU A 93 1.57 -31.12 9.31
N GLN A 94 1.22 -32.15 8.54
CA GLN A 94 0.11 -33.05 8.89
C GLN A 94 0.41 -33.81 10.18
N ASN A 95 1.65 -34.29 10.37
CA ASN A 95 2.06 -34.92 11.62
C ASN A 95 1.98 -33.94 12.79
N TYR A 96 2.42 -32.69 12.59
CA TYR A 96 2.30 -31.64 13.59
C TYR A 96 0.84 -31.40 14.00
N ILE A 97 -0.09 -31.33 13.04
CA ILE A 97 -1.54 -31.28 13.32
C ILE A 97 -1.98 -32.49 14.15
N ASN A 98 -1.56 -33.69 13.79
CA ASN A 98 -1.93 -34.93 14.48
C ASN A 98 -1.39 -35.02 15.92
N THR A 99 -0.41 -34.19 16.31
CA THR A 99 0.05 -34.11 17.71
C THR A 99 -0.96 -33.46 18.66
N ASN A 100 -1.99 -32.77 18.13
CA ASN A 100 -2.94 -31.95 18.88
C ASN A 100 -2.30 -30.83 19.73
N ARG A 101 -1.03 -30.49 19.48
CA ARG A 101 -0.32 -29.39 20.15
C ARG A 101 -0.39 -28.06 19.40
N ILE A 102 -1.03 -28.04 18.24
CA ILE A 102 -1.15 -26.83 17.42
C ILE A 102 -2.06 -25.79 18.08
N THR A 103 -1.76 -24.53 17.85
CA THR A 103 -2.72 -23.44 18.07
C THR A 103 -3.63 -23.32 16.85
N THR A 104 -4.92 -23.58 17.04
CA THR A 104 -5.93 -23.37 15.99
C THR A 104 -6.36 -21.89 15.96
N PRO A 105 -6.95 -21.42 14.85
CA PRO A 105 -7.47 -20.06 14.77
C PRO A 105 -8.38 -19.63 15.91
N GLU A 106 -9.25 -20.53 16.37
CA GLU A 106 -10.25 -20.26 17.41
C GLU A 106 -9.60 -20.10 18.79
N LYS A 107 -8.40 -20.67 18.97
CA LYS A 107 -7.59 -20.56 20.19
C LYS A 107 -6.55 -19.44 20.11
N SER A 108 -6.32 -18.90 18.91
CA SER A 108 -5.36 -17.83 18.68
C SER A 108 -5.90 -16.50 19.18
N ARG A 109 -5.01 -15.67 19.74
CA ARG A 109 -5.33 -14.26 20.01
C ARG A 109 -5.36 -13.39 18.74
N TYR A 110 -4.90 -13.92 17.61
CA TYR A 110 -4.79 -13.21 16.34
C TYR A 110 -6.01 -13.50 15.45
N GLU A 111 -6.99 -12.60 15.49
CA GLU A 111 -8.15 -12.62 14.59
C GLU A 111 -7.78 -12.13 13.18
N VAL A 112 -6.93 -12.89 12.49
CA VAL A 112 -6.39 -12.49 11.18
C VAL A 112 -7.52 -12.29 10.18
N GLY A 113 -7.62 -11.05 9.68
CA GLY A 113 -8.68 -10.65 8.77
C GLY A 113 -8.56 -11.31 7.39
N ASN A 114 -9.72 -11.55 6.76
CA ASN A 114 -9.80 -11.96 5.37
C ASN A 114 -9.47 -10.78 4.43
N THR A 115 -8.70 -11.05 3.37
CA THR A 115 -8.32 -10.07 2.34
C THR A 115 -9.41 -9.86 1.29
N SER A 116 -10.31 -10.82 1.08
CA SER A 116 -11.40 -10.64 0.12
C SER A 116 -12.56 -9.93 0.80
N MET A 117 -12.57 -8.60 0.70
CA MET A 117 -13.81 -7.86 0.84
C MET A 117 -14.77 -8.35 -0.25
N ARG A 118 -15.98 -8.74 0.13
CA ARG A 118 -16.97 -9.16 -0.87
C ARG A 118 -17.45 -7.92 -1.65
N ALA A 119 -17.88 -8.10 -2.89
CA ALA A 119 -18.28 -6.98 -3.74
C ALA A 119 -19.46 -6.18 -3.15
N ASP A 120 -20.39 -6.86 -2.46
CA ASP A 120 -21.51 -6.24 -1.74
C ASP A 120 -21.04 -5.39 -0.55
N GLU A 121 -20.00 -5.81 0.17
CA GLU A 121 -19.39 -5.03 1.26
C GLU A 121 -18.74 -3.75 0.75
N LEU A 122 -17.98 -3.82 -0.34
CA LEU A 122 -17.38 -2.63 -0.94
C LEU A 122 -18.47 -1.67 -1.44
N GLN A 123 -19.50 -2.18 -2.10
CA GLN A 123 -20.62 -1.38 -2.57
C GLN A 123 -21.36 -0.68 -1.41
N PHE A 124 -21.51 -1.35 -0.28
CA PHE A 124 -22.04 -0.74 0.94
C PHE A 124 -21.17 0.45 1.38
N TYR A 125 -19.85 0.32 1.46
CA TYR A 125 -18.98 1.44 1.84
C TYR A 125 -18.98 2.57 0.81
N LEU A 126 -19.06 2.26 -0.49
CA LEU A 126 -19.17 3.26 -1.54
C LEU A 126 -20.46 4.07 -1.43
N SER A 127 -21.57 3.45 -1.04
CA SER A 127 -22.85 4.12 -0.83
C SER A 127 -22.83 5.14 0.33
N GLN A 128 -21.86 5.03 1.24
CA GLN A 128 -21.67 5.94 2.36
C GLN A 128 -20.85 7.18 2.03
N LEU A 129 -20.23 7.23 0.83
CA LEU A 129 -19.40 8.36 0.43
C LEU A 129 -20.28 9.57 0.10
N GLN A 130 -19.98 10.69 0.75
CA GLN A 130 -20.59 11.99 0.49
C GLN A 130 -19.60 12.91 -0.24
N PRO A 131 -20.07 13.93 -0.98
CA PRO A 131 -19.19 14.97 -1.51
C PRO A 131 -18.31 15.57 -0.40
N TYR A 132 -17.09 15.97 -0.76
CA TYR A 132 -16.18 16.57 0.20
C TYR A 132 -16.81 17.78 0.91
N LYS A 133 -16.71 17.81 2.24
CA LYS A 133 -17.15 18.91 3.10
C LYS A 133 -16.24 19.00 4.34
N GLY A 134 -16.08 20.22 4.86
CA GLY A 134 -15.23 20.49 6.03
C GLY A 134 -13.96 21.25 5.65
N ASN A 135 -12.99 21.27 6.58
CA ASN A 135 -11.77 22.09 6.46
C ASN A 135 -10.47 21.28 6.54
N TYR A 136 -10.52 19.95 6.46
CA TYR A 136 -9.33 19.10 6.61
C TYR A 136 -8.26 19.42 5.56
N LEU A 137 -8.64 19.55 4.29
CA LEU A 137 -7.71 19.90 3.21
C LEU A 137 -7.24 21.36 3.34
N GLN A 138 -8.12 22.28 3.75
CA GLN A 138 -7.78 23.69 3.97
C GLN A 138 -6.75 23.88 5.10
N LYS A 139 -6.87 23.14 6.20
CA LYS A 139 -5.85 23.11 7.28
C LYS A 139 -4.49 22.64 6.78
N ARG A 140 -4.44 21.93 5.65
CA ARG A 140 -3.22 21.49 4.98
C ARG A 140 -2.75 22.44 3.88
N GLY A 141 -3.30 23.65 3.81
CA GLY A 141 -2.95 24.66 2.81
C GLY A 141 -3.58 24.46 1.44
N ILE A 142 -4.41 23.43 1.27
CA ILE A 142 -5.04 23.12 -0.02
C ILE A 142 -6.24 24.05 -0.22
N LEU A 143 -6.16 24.86 -1.28
CA LEU A 143 -7.16 25.83 -1.65
C LEU A 143 -8.42 25.17 -2.20
N LYS A 144 -9.56 25.84 -2.02
CA LYS A 144 -10.85 25.37 -2.54
C LYS A 144 -10.82 25.29 -4.06
N GLU A 145 -10.18 26.26 -4.71
CA GLU A 145 -9.97 26.36 -6.14
C GLU A 145 -9.18 25.15 -6.68
N SER A 146 -8.21 24.64 -5.93
CA SER A 146 -7.47 23.43 -6.29
C SER A 146 -8.37 22.19 -6.25
N ILE A 147 -9.22 22.07 -5.24
CA ILE A 147 -10.17 20.96 -5.08
C ILE A 147 -11.25 21.00 -6.16
N GLU A 148 -11.70 22.20 -6.54
CA GLU A 148 -12.72 22.42 -7.57
C GLU A 148 -12.16 22.47 -8.99
N SER A 149 -10.84 22.37 -9.15
CA SER A 149 -10.18 22.34 -10.45
C SER A 149 -10.65 21.17 -11.31
N ARG A 150 -10.49 21.29 -12.64
CA ARG A 150 -10.87 20.23 -13.59
C ARG A 150 -10.21 18.87 -13.30
N PHE A 151 -9.07 18.86 -12.60
CA PHE A 151 -8.33 17.64 -12.25
C PHE A 151 -8.82 16.98 -10.96
N PHE A 152 -9.17 17.75 -9.94
CA PHE A 152 -9.48 17.22 -8.60
C PHE A 152 -10.96 17.28 -8.21
N LYS A 153 -11.80 17.93 -9.03
CA LYS A 153 -13.25 17.95 -8.83
C LYS A 153 -13.79 16.53 -8.69
N ASP A 154 -14.70 16.32 -7.74
CA ASP A 154 -15.34 15.02 -7.47
C ASP A 154 -14.35 13.87 -7.14
N THR A 155 -13.11 14.19 -6.72
CA THR A 155 -12.11 13.18 -6.34
C THR A 155 -12.09 12.90 -4.84
N PHE A 156 -12.34 13.93 -4.02
CA PHE A 156 -12.39 13.81 -2.57
C PHE A 156 -13.82 13.61 -2.08
N PHE A 157 -13.98 12.70 -1.11
CA PHE A 157 -15.25 12.36 -0.48
C PHE A 157 -15.13 12.45 1.04
N ILE A 158 -16.27 12.41 1.73
CA ILE A 158 -16.34 12.24 3.18
C ILE A 158 -17.08 10.95 3.52
N ARG A 159 -16.55 10.22 4.50
CA ARG A 159 -17.26 9.13 5.16
C ARG A 159 -17.31 9.37 6.67
N GLU A 160 -18.51 9.29 7.24
CA GLU A 160 -18.71 9.36 8.69
C GLU A 160 -18.66 7.96 9.31
N VAL A 161 -17.84 7.81 10.35
CA VAL A 161 -17.69 6.55 11.10
C VAL A 161 -18.10 6.79 12.55
N LYS A 162 -19.09 6.03 13.01
CA LYS A 162 -19.51 6.06 14.41
C LYS A 162 -18.74 5.00 15.18
N ASN A 163 -18.01 5.40 16.21
CA ASN A 163 -17.30 4.47 17.09
C ASN A 163 -17.40 4.97 18.55
N LYS A 164 -17.86 4.10 19.46
CA LYS A 164 -18.01 4.38 20.90
C LYS A 164 -18.67 5.73 21.24
N GLY A 165 -19.71 6.11 20.48
CA GLY A 165 -20.45 7.37 20.69
C GLY A 165 -19.84 8.61 20.02
N SER A 166 -18.65 8.51 19.44
CA SER A 166 -18.02 9.59 18.66
C SER A 166 -18.24 9.39 17.16
N VAL A 167 -18.36 10.51 16.43
CA VAL A 167 -18.45 10.54 14.97
C VAL A 167 -17.13 11.04 14.41
N TYR A 168 -16.45 10.20 13.64
CA TYR A 168 -15.22 10.54 12.94
C TYR A 168 -15.53 10.83 11.48
N ARG A 169 -14.95 11.91 10.94
CA ARG A 169 -15.06 12.27 9.53
C ARG A 169 -13.74 11.97 8.83
N ASN A 170 -13.79 11.00 7.92
CA ASN A 170 -12.64 10.65 7.10
C ASN A 170 -12.78 11.32 5.74
N VAL A 171 -11.72 11.96 5.27
CA VAL A 171 -11.53 12.26 3.86
C VAL A 171 -11.24 10.95 3.15
N CYS A 172 -11.99 10.69 2.10
CA CYS A 172 -11.96 9.45 1.35
C CYS A 172 -11.63 9.68 -0.11
N ILE A 173 -10.92 8.72 -0.71
CA ILE A 173 -10.53 8.74 -2.11
C ILE A 173 -10.73 7.34 -2.66
N LYS A 174 -11.41 7.24 -3.80
CA LYS A 174 -11.63 5.98 -4.50
C LYS A 174 -10.33 5.52 -5.17
N MET A 175 -10.03 4.24 -5.07
CA MET A 175 -8.90 3.62 -5.74
C MET A 175 -9.42 2.60 -6.76
N TYR A 176 -8.85 2.66 -7.96
CA TYR A 176 -9.35 1.96 -9.14
C TYR A 176 -8.33 0.95 -9.64
N ASN A 177 -8.83 -0.17 -10.16
CA ASN A 177 -8.11 -1.04 -11.08
C ASN A 177 -8.89 -1.15 -12.40
N GLU A 178 -8.54 -2.13 -13.25
CA GLU A 178 -9.22 -2.35 -14.54
C GLU A 178 -10.71 -2.65 -14.42
N ASN A 179 -11.16 -3.18 -13.29
CA ASN A 179 -12.57 -3.55 -13.02
C ASN A 179 -13.35 -2.42 -12.34
N GLY A 180 -12.76 -1.22 -12.19
CA GLY A 180 -13.37 -0.09 -11.51
C GLY A 180 -12.90 0.08 -10.07
N VAL A 181 -13.75 0.60 -9.19
CA VAL A 181 -13.39 0.88 -7.80
C VAL A 181 -13.27 -0.42 -7.01
N GLN A 182 -12.11 -0.67 -6.41
CA GLN A 182 -11.86 -1.86 -5.58
C GLN A 182 -11.38 -1.53 -4.16
N ALA A 183 -11.01 -0.27 -3.92
CA ALA A 183 -10.62 0.19 -2.60
C ALA A 183 -11.00 1.65 -2.36
N ILE A 184 -11.06 2.03 -1.09
CA ILE A 184 -11.27 3.40 -0.61
C ILE A 184 -10.15 3.71 0.37
N SER A 185 -9.31 4.68 0.03
CA SER A 185 -8.40 5.29 1.01
C SER A 185 -9.21 6.20 1.93
N GLN A 186 -8.90 6.16 3.22
CA GLN A 186 -9.57 6.99 4.23
C GLN A 186 -8.56 7.55 5.23
N ARG A 187 -8.67 8.86 5.50
CA ARG A 187 -7.77 9.56 6.41
C ARG A 187 -8.48 10.68 7.16
N ASN A 188 -8.08 10.91 8.41
CA ASN A 188 -8.40 12.12 9.17
C ASN A 188 -7.14 12.57 9.95
N GLU A 189 -7.29 13.37 11.00
CA GLU A 189 -6.16 13.87 11.80
C GLU A 189 -5.43 12.76 12.58
N THR A 190 -6.13 11.70 12.99
CA THR A 190 -5.62 10.65 13.88
C THR A 190 -5.64 9.25 13.26
N PHE A 191 -6.20 9.09 12.07
CA PHE A 191 -6.41 7.80 11.44
C PHE A 191 -6.03 7.81 9.96
N LYS A 192 -5.38 6.73 9.52
CA LYS A 192 -5.13 6.38 8.12
C LYS A 192 -5.50 4.91 7.92
N GLY A 193 -6.26 4.60 6.87
CA GLY A 193 -6.60 3.22 6.55
C GLY A 193 -7.10 3.05 5.12
N ILE A 194 -7.20 1.79 4.70
CA ILE A 194 -7.78 1.39 3.42
C ILE A 194 -8.94 0.43 3.68
N ILE A 195 -10.03 0.63 2.95
CA ILE A 195 -11.15 -0.32 2.82
C ILE A 195 -11.00 -0.99 1.45
N GLY A 196 -11.10 -2.32 1.37
CA GLY A 196 -10.99 -3.07 0.12
C GLY A 196 -9.56 -3.45 -0.28
N GLY A 197 -9.38 -3.88 -1.53
CA GLY A 197 -8.12 -4.42 -2.06
C GLY A 197 -7.21 -3.34 -2.65
N LYS A 198 -6.15 -2.95 -1.94
CA LYS A 198 -5.23 -1.88 -2.37
C LYS A 198 -4.25 -2.30 -3.48
N PHE A 199 -3.88 -3.58 -3.53
CA PHE A 199 -2.62 -4.05 -4.13
C PHE A 199 -2.43 -3.69 -5.60
N ASP A 200 -3.49 -3.70 -6.38
CA ASP A 200 -3.51 -3.43 -7.81
C ASP A 200 -4.33 -2.17 -8.13
N CYS A 201 -4.48 -1.29 -7.15
CA CYS A 201 -5.34 -0.11 -7.25
C CYS A 201 -4.56 1.18 -7.07
N LEU A 202 -4.89 2.18 -7.88
CA LEU A 202 -4.37 3.54 -7.75
C LEU A 202 -5.52 4.51 -7.51
N ALA A 203 -5.34 5.48 -6.63
CA ALA A 203 -6.19 6.66 -6.65
C ALA A 203 -5.80 7.51 -7.87
N THR A 204 -6.75 8.15 -8.53
CA THR A 204 -6.51 8.87 -9.78
C THR A 204 -7.32 10.16 -9.86
N SER A 205 -6.75 11.19 -10.50
CA SER A 205 -7.40 12.46 -10.78
C SER A 205 -8.16 12.38 -12.11
N ASN A 206 -9.02 13.35 -12.35
CA ASN A 206 -9.60 13.55 -13.67
C ASN A 206 -8.56 14.07 -14.66
N HIS A 207 -8.88 13.92 -15.95
CA HIS A 207 -8.16 14.51 -17.08
C HIS A 207 -9.11 14.68 -18.27
N ASP A 208 -8.65 15.45 -19.26
CA ASP A 208 -9.35 15.59 -20.52
C ASP A 208 -9.11 14.34 -21.39
N LYS A 209 -10.17 13.56 -21.61
CA LYS A 209 -10.12 12.32 -22.40
C LYS A 209 -10.10 12.57 -23.91
N SER A 210 -10.29 13.81 -24.37
CA SER A 210 -10.33 14.14 -25.79
C SER A 210 -8.95 14.30 -26.42
N ARG A 211 -7.88 14.37 -25.60
CA ARG A 211 -6.50 14.55 -26.05
C ARG A 211 -5.52 13.72 -25.21
N PRO A 212 -4.30 13.44 -25.73
CA PRO A 212 -3.27 12.71 -24.98
C PRO A 212 -2.94 13.36 -23.63
N ILE A 213 -2.53 12.55 -22.67
CA ILE A 213 -2.03 13.03 -21.38
C ILE A 213 -0.62 13.61 -21.57
N ASP A 214 -0.41 14.86 -21.20
CA ASP A 214 0.89 15.51 -21.30
C ASP A 214 1.85 14.99 -20.24
N ILE A 215 1.41 14.93 -18.98
CA ILE A 215 2.22 14.41 -17.88
C ILE A 215 1.35 13.60 -16.93
N LEU A 216 1.79 12.39 -16.63
CA LEU A 216 1.26 11.58 -15.54
C LEU A 216 2.22 11.65 -14.35
N TYR A 217 1.73 12.18 -13.24
CA TYR A 217 2.43 12.25 -11.97
C TYR A 217 2.04 11.09 -11.07
N ILE A 218 3.02 10.40 -10.47
CA ILE A 218 2.80 9.39 -9.44
C ILE A 218 3.40 9.81 -8.10
N GLY A 219 2.59 9.80 -7.03
CA GLY A 219 3.01 10.13 -5.66
C GLY A 219 2.53 9.11 -4.61
N GLU A 220 2.93 9.31 -3.35
CA GLU A 220 2.58 8.41 -2.23
C GLU A 220 1.17 8.65 -1.68
N SER A 221 0.74 9.91 -1.69
CA SER A 221 -0.58 10.30 -1.22
C SER A 221 -1.24 11.32 -2.15
N PHE A 222 -2.57 11.28 -2.22
CA PHE A 222 -3.32 12.23 -3.04
C PHE A 222 -3.27 13.66 -2.48
N ILE A 223 -2.95 13.82 -1.19
CA ILE A 223 -2.70 15.12 -0.56
C ILE A 223 -1.43 15.73 -1.16
N ASP A 224 -0.38 14.93 -1.37
CA ASP A 224 0.85 15.39 -2.01
C ASP A 224 0.62 15.68 -3.49
N CYS A 225 -0.20 14.86 -4.17
CA CYS A 225 -0.59 15.10 -5.56
C CYS A 225 -1.26 16.47 -5.76
N ILE A 226 -2.29 16.79 -4.96
CA ILE A 226 -2.96 18.10 -5.06
C ILE A 226 -2.06 19.25 -4.55
N SER A 227 -1.18 18.99 -3.58
CA SER A 227 -0.22 20.00 -3.11
C SER A 227 0.79 20.36 -4.20
N HIS A 228 1.33 19.34 -4.89
CA HIS A 228 2.18 19.50 -6.07
C HIS A 228 1.47 20.29 -7.17
N TYR A 229 0.23 19.91 -7.50
CA TYR A 229 -0.59 20.64 -8.48
C TYR A 229 -0.73 22.12 -8.13
N GLN A 230 -1.08 22.42 -6.87
CA GLN A 230 -1.27 23.80 -6.42
C GLN A 230 0.01 24.62 -6.51
N LEU A 231 1.16 24.03 -6.16
CA LEU A 231 2.46 24.70 -6.18
C LEU A 231 3.02 24.91 -7.60
N ARG A 232 2.79 23.97 -8.52
CA ARG A 232 3.51 23.92 -9.80
C ARG A 232 2.65 24.15 -11.04
N HIS A 233 1.36 23.85 -10.98
CA HIS A 233 0.51 23.74 -12.17
C HIS A 233 -0.84 24.47 -12.08
N SER A 234 -1.12 25.15 -10.97
CA SER A 234 -2.36 25.93 -10.83
C SER A 234 -2.47 26.95 -11.98
N GLY A 235 -3.55 26.83 -12.77
CA GLY A 235 -3.81 27.70 -13.91
C GLY A 235 -3.12 27.31 -15.23
N ASN A 236 -2.42 26.18 -15.30
CA ASN A 236 -1.83 25.69 -16.55
C ASN A 236 -2.85 24.91 -17.40
N ASP A 237 -2.73 24.99 -18.73
CA ASP A 237 -3.57 24.24 -19.68
C ASP A 237 -2.98 22.88 -20.12
N LEU A 238 -1.96 22.35 -19.43
CA LEU A 238 -1.52 20.97 -19.64
C LEU A 238 -2.65 19.97 -19.31
N ASN A 239 -2.66 18.84 -20.01
CA ASN A 239 -3.50 17.68 -19.68
C ASN A 239 -2.76 16.79 -18.68
N LEU A 240 -2.98 17.05 -17.39
CA LEU A 240 -2.29 16.38 -16.29
C LEU A 240 -3.13 15.23 -15.73
N VAL A 241 -2.48 14.14 -15.35
CA VAL A 241 -3.06 13.09 -14.51
C VAL A 241 -2.20 12.93 -13.28
N TYR A 242 -2.83 12.89 -12.11
CA TYR A 242 -2.20 12.48 -10.87
C TYR A 242 -2.70 11.10 -10.50
N VAL A 243 -1.78 10.22 -10.12
CA VAL A 243 -2.08 8.95 -9.47
C VAL A 243 -1.35 8.85 -8.14
N SER A 244 -1.96 8.19 -7.18
CA SER A 244 -1.36 7.95 -5.87
C SER A 244 -1.40 6.48 -5.53
N THR A 245 -0.31 6.02 -4.92
CA THR A 245 -0.22 4.69 -4.35
C THR A 245 -0.97 4.58 -3.03
N GLU A 246 -1.33 5.68 -2.36
CA GLU A 246 -1.93 5.73 -1.02
C GLU A 246 -1.15 4.91 0.03
N GLY A 247 0.17 5.13 0.09
CA GLY A 247 1.14 4.44 0.96
C GLY A 247 2.06 3.51 0.17
N THR A 248 2.36 2.31 0.70
CA THR A 248 3.31 1.39 0.06
C THR A 248 3.02 1.14 -1.42
N PHE A 249 4.04 1.34 -2.25
CA PHE A 249 3.99 1.12 -3.69
C PHE A 249 4.23 -0.35 -4.01
N THR A 250 3.29 -0.95 -4.74
CA THR A 250 3.26 -2.39 -5.00
C THR A 250 3.51 -2.71 -6.48
N GLU A 251 3.89 -3.95 -6.75
CA GLU A 251 4.04 -4.46 -8.12
C GLU A 251 2.70 -4.49 -8.88
N GLY A 252 1.59 -4.76 -8.19
CA GLY A 252 0.26 -4.66 -8.78
C GLY A 252 -0.05 -3.24 -9.28
N GLN A 253 0.35 -2.21 -8.52
CA GLN A 253 0.23 -0.81 -8.93
C GLN A 253 1.18 -0.46 -10.08
N MET A 254 2.40 -1.02 -10.11
CA MET A 254 3.32 -0.86 -11.25
C MET A 254 2.74 -1.43 -12.55
N ARG A 255 2.13 -2.62 -12.49
CA ARG A 255 1.43 -3.23 -13.64
C ARG A 255 0.24 -2.39 -14.09
N LEU A 256 -0.58 -1.92 -13.15
CA LEU A 256 -1.70 -1.02 -13.49
C LEU A 256 -1.20 0.28 -14.14
N LEU A 257 -0.12 0.87 -13.62
CA LEU A 257 0.47 2.07 -14.20
C LEU A 257 0.92 1.84 -15.64
N ARG A 258 1.55 0.70 -15.94
CA ARG A 258 1.92 0.34 -17.32
C ARG A 258 0.72 0.32 -18.25
N LEU A 259 -0.39 -0.27 -17.82
CA LEU A 259 -1.64 -0.30 -18.59
C LEU A 259 -2.21 1.11 -18.80
N ILE A 260 -2.10 2.00 -17.82
CA ILE A 260 -2.53 3.40 -17.97
C ILE A 260 -1.67 4.10 -19.03
N LEU A 261 -0.35 3.95 -19.00
CA LEU A 261 0.55 4.54 -20.00
C LEU A 261 0.22 4.04 -21.41
N ASP A 262 0.05 2.72 -21.56
CA ASP A 262 -0.19 2.08 -22.86
C ASP A 262 -1.57 2.48 -23.44
N LYS A 263 -2.60 2.60 -22.60
CA LYS A 263 -3.98 2.93 -23.04
C LYS A 263 -4.22 4.42 -23.32
N ASN A 264 -3.46 5.32 -22.71
CA ASN A 264 -3.80 6.77 -22.71
C ASN A 264 -2.77 7.67 -23.43
N GLN A 265 -1.83 7.09 -24.19
CA GLN A 265 -0.81 7.83 -24.95
C GLN A 265 -0.09 8.90 -24.09
N VAL A 266 0.33 8.50 -22.90
CA VAL A 266 0.99 9.41 -21.94
C VAL A 266 2.34 9.84 -22.50
N LYS A 267 2.56 11.16 -22.65
CA LYS A 267 3.83 11.69 -23.18
C LYS A 267 4.97 11.58 -22.19
N GLU A 268 4.70 11.85 -20.90
CA GLU A 268 5.70 11.81 -19.85
C GLU A 268 5.15 11.21 -18.54
N LEU A 269 5.94 10.35 -17.90
CA LEU A 269 5.71 9.84 -16.55
C LEU A 269 6.71 10.50 -15.60
N ARG A 270 6.24 11.18 -14.56
CA ARG A 270 7.08 11.78 -13.52
C ARG A 270 6.73 11.27 -12.13
N SER A 271 7.74 10.97 -11.32
CA SER A 271 7.53 10.62 -9.90
C SER A 271 7.65 11.85 -9.01
N ILE A 272 6.75 11.93 -8.03
CA ILE A 272 6.66 12.95 -6.99
C ILE A 272 6.54 12.30 -5.59
N PHE A 273 7.22 11.18 -5.38
CA PHE A 273 7.28 10.51 -4.08
C PHE A 273 8.01 11.37 -3.03
N ASP A 274 7.83 11.03 -1.76
CA ASP A 274 8.38 11.78 -0.63
C ASP A 274 9.91 11.87 -0.73
N ASN A 275 10.48 12.98 -0.27
CA ASN A 275 11.92 13.19 -0.27
C ASN A 275 12.57 12.55 0.98
N ASP A 276 12.27 11.28 1.19
CA ASP A 276 12.83 10.46 2.25
C ASP A 276 13.37 9.13 1.70
N LYS A 277 13.94 8.31 2.59
CA LYS A 277 14.52 7.02 2.22
C LYS A 277 13.52 6.14 1.44
N GLN A 278 12.27 6.08 1.88
CA GLN A 278 11.29 5.16 1.32
C GLN A 278 10.75 5.69 -0.02
N GLY A 279 10.50 6.99 -0.12
CA GLY A 279 10.12 7.63 -1.39
C GLY A 279 11.23 7.55 -2.45
N HIS A 280 12.50 7.63 -2.04
CA HIS A 280 13.63 7.36 -2.94
C HIS A 280 13.64 5.92 -3.46
N LYS A 281 13.36 4.94 -2.59
CA LYS A 281 13.23 3.53 -3.02
C LYS A 281 12.11 3.36 -4.04
N TYR A 282 10.93 3.92 -3.79
CA TYR A 282 9.80 3.84 -4.72
C TYR A 282 10.13 4.47 -6.08
N THR A 283 10.84 5.59 -6.08
CA THR A 283 11.31 6.25 -7.30
C THR A 283 12.24 5.34 -8.11
N LEU A 284 13.21 4.70 -7.45
CA LEU A 284 14.13 3.78 -8.13
C LEU A 284 13.45 2.48 -8.58
N TRP A 285 12.50 1.94 -7.82
CA TRP A 285 11.68 0.80 -8.25
C TRP A 285 10.87 1.12 -9.50
N LEU A 286 10.24 2.29 -9.54
CA LEU A 286 9.54 2.77 -10.72
C LEU A 286 10.49 2.85 -11.92
N HIS A 287 11.65 3.49 -11.74
CA HIS A 287 12.63 3.63 -12.80
C HIS A 287 13.14 2.27 -13.32
N ARG A 288 13.43 1.34 -12.41
CA ARG A 288 13.79 -0.05 -12.72
C ARG A 288 12.71 -0.75 -13.56
N TYR A 289 11.46 -0.64 -13.15
CA TYR A 289 10.35 -1.31 -13.83
C TYR A 289 10.12 -0.80 -15.26
N PHE A 290 10.23 0.51 -15.48
CA PHE A 290 9.92 1.12 -16.78
C PHE A 290 11.12 1.31 -17.72
N HIS A 291 12.35 1.39 -17.17
CA HIS A 291 13.56 1.70 -17.94
C HIS A 291 14.65 0.60 -17.84
N GLY A 292 14.40 -0.49 -17.12
CA GLY A 292 15.28 -1.66 -17.10
C GLY A 292 16.55 -1.52 -16.24
N ASP A 293 16.55 -0.61 -15.26
CA ASP A 293 17.65 -0.47 -14.29
C ASP A 293 17.80 -1.74 -13.44
N THR A 294 18.99 -2.32 -13.36
CA THR A 294 19.27 -3.55 -12.57
C THR A 294 19.80 -3.26 -11.16
N THR A 295 19.80 -1.99 -10.74
CA THR A 295 20.24 -1.59 -9.40
C THR A 295 19.48 -2.37 -8.33
N ASP A 296 20.23 -2.99 -7.41
CA ASP A 296 19.67 -3.55 -6.19
C ASP A 296 19.39 -2.40 -5.21
N VAL A 297 18.14 -1.96 -5.17
CA VAL A 297 17.71 -0.79 -4.39
C VAL A 297 17.77 -1.04 -2.88
N GLU A 298 17.64 -2.31 -2.45
CA GLU A 298 17.57 -2.65 -1.03
C GLU A 298 18.92 -2.59 -0.32
N SER A 299 20.03 -2.77 -1.05
CA SER A 299 21.39 -2.69 -0.50
C SER A 299 21.97 -1.27 -0.44
N LEU A 300 21.29 -0.27 -1.03
CA LEU A 300 21.79 1.10 -1.07
C LEU A 300 21.64 1.82 0.28
N SER A 301 22.66 2.60 0.63
CA SER A 301 22.59 3.57 1.72
C SER A 301 21.67 4.76 1.38
N ASN A 302 21.27 5.53 2.39
CA ASN A 302 20.39 6.69 2.19
C ASN A 302 21.00 7.74 1.24
N ASP A 303 22.32 7.98 1.33
CA ASP A 303 22.99 8.95 0.47
C ASP A 303 23.09 8.44 -0.99
N GLU A 304 23.31 7.15 -1.19
CA GLU A 304 23.32 6.55 -2.52
C GLU A 304 21.94 6.61 -3.18
N LEU A 305 20.87 6.31 -2.43
CA LEU A 305 19.49 6.45 -2.86
C LEU A 305 19.22 7.87 -3.35
N ARG A 306 19.49 8.86 -2.49
CA ARG A 306 19.28 10.29 -2.79
C ARG A 306 20.07 10.74 -4.02
N ASN A 307 21.34 10.35 -4.11
CA ASN A 307 22.22 10.74 -5.21
C ASN A 307 21.81 10.10 -6.55
N LYS A 308 21.31 8.86 -6.53
CA LYS A 308 20.77 8.22 -7.75
C LYS A 308 19.48 8.89 -8.20
N VAL A 309 18.54 9.13 -7.28
CA VAL A 309 17.26 9.78 -7.59
C VAL A 309 17.46 11.16 -8.21
N ARG A 310 18.38 11.98 -7.68
CA ARG A 310 18.70 13.31 -8.22
C ARG A 310 19.28 13.33 -9.64
N LYS A 311 19.79 12.20 -10.14
CA LYS A 311 20.31 12.07 -11.51
C LYS A 311 19.23 11.70 -12.52
N LEU A 312 18.05 11.30 -12.07
CA LEU A 312 16.93 10.94 -12.93
C LEU A 312 16.26 12.20 -13.47
N LYS A 313 15.90 12.19 -14.76
CA LYS A 313 15.30 13.36 -15.43
C LYS A 313 13.80 13.50 -15.18
N ASN A 314 13.14 12.41 -14.84
CA ASN A 314 11.69 12.30 -14.71
C ASN A 314 11.23 12.23 -13.24
N VAL A 315 11.93 12.96 -12.37
CA VAL A 315 11.64 13.03 -10.94
C VAL A 315 11.54 14.49 -10.53
N GLU A 316 10.49 14.82 -9.79
CA GLU A 316 10.35 16.10 -9.12
C GLU A 316 10.32 15.83 -7.61
N LEU A 317 11.25 16.44 -6.87
CA LEU A 317 11.35 16.28 -5.42
C LEU A 317 10.84 17.53 -4.72
N SER A 318 10.15 17.33 -3.59
CA SER A 318 9.90 18.39 -2.62
C SER A 318 11.21 18.91 -2.02
N GLU A 319 11.22 20.16 -1.58
CA GLU A 319 12.35 20.76 -0.87
C GLU A 319 12.48 20.17 0.54
N ASN A 320 11.35 20.00 1.22
CA ASN A 320 11.24 19.35 2.52
C ASN A 320 10.83 17.88 2.37
N LYS A 321 10.22 17.30 3.40
CA LYS A 321 9.87 15.89 3.48
C LYS A 321 8.91 15.46 2.38
N ASP A 322 7.81 16.18 2.18
CA ASP A 322 6.79 15.89 1.19
C ASP A 322 6.22 17.19 0.58
N TRP A 323 5.39 17.05 -0.46
CA TRP A 323 4.80 18.20 -1.15
C TRP A 323 3.76 18.94 -0.31
N ASN A 324 3.12 18.30 0.67
CA ASN A 324 2.19 18.99 1.55
C ASN A 324 2.90 19.86 2.59
N ASP A 325 4.07 19.43 3.07
CA ASP A 325 4.92 20.21 3.95
C ASP A 325 5.45 21.45 3.22
N ASP A 326 5.94 21.31 1.97
CA ASP A 326 6.32 22.45 1.12
C ASP A 326 5.15 23.43 0.95
N LEU A 327 3.94 22.92 0.69
CA LEU A 327 2.77 23.75 0.51
C LEU A 327 2.41 24.52 1.79
N LYS A 328 2.41 23.85 2.94
CA LYS A 328 2.14 24.49 4.24
C LYS A 328 3.13 25.61 4.52
N ILE A 329 4.42 25.38 4.28
CA ILE A 329 5.47 26.39 4.44
C ILE A 329 5.21 27.58 3.51
N SER A 330 4.89 27.34 2.24
CA SER A 330 4.57 28.42 1.28
C SER A 330 3.35 29.26 1.71
N CYS A 331 2.43 28.66 2.45
CA CYS A 331 1.23 29.30 2.97
C CYS A 331 1.42 29.91 4.37
N GLY A 332 2.62 29.83 4.97
CA GLY A 332 2.89 30.28 6.34
C GLY A 332 2.19 29.46 7.43
N ILE A 333 1.78 28.23 7.12
CA ILE A 333 1.17 27.29 8.06
C ILE A 333 2.31 26.52 8.73
N CYS A 334 2.74 26.95 9.93
CA CYS A 334 3.76 26.22 10.69
C CYS A 334 3.28 24.80 11.02
N SER A 335 4.09 23.78 10.70
CA SER A 335 3.94 22.44 11.25
C SER A 335 4.34 22.47 12.72
N SER A 336 3.38 22.36 13.63
CA SER A 336 3.67 21.95 15.00
C SER A 336 4.13 20.50 14.98
N THR A 337 5.45 20.27 14.96
CA THR A 337 6.02 18.97 15.25
C THR A 337 5.85 18.70 16.74
N GLU A 338 4.88 17.86 17.09
CA GLU A 338 4.89 17.12 18.35
C GLU A 338 5.97 16.04 18.25
N ASP A 339 7.20 16.40 18.63
CA ASP A 339 8.18 15.43 19.09
C ASP A 339 7.76 14.98 20.49
N GLY A 340 7.01 13.88 20.56
CA GLY A 340 6.75 13.16 21.80
C GLY A 340 7.97 12.34 22.19
N GLN A 341 8.59 12.72 23.30
CA GLN A 341 9.55 11.93 24.08
C GLN A 341 8.98 10.59 24.54
#